data_AF-A0A2H0QS65-F1
#
_entry.id   AF-A0A2H0QS65-F1
#
_cell.length_a   1.000
_cell.length_b   1.000
_cell.length_c   1.000
_cell.angle_alpha   90.00
_cell.angle_beta   90.00
_cell.angle_gamma   90.00
#
_symmetry.space_group_name_H-M   'P 1'
#
loop_
_entity.id
_entity.type
_entity.pdbx_description
1 polymer ?
#
loop_
_entity_poly.entity_id
_entity_poly.type
_entity_poly.pdbx_seq_one_letter_code
_entity_poly.pdbx_strand_id
1 'polypeptide(L)'
;MNHAEAILEFGKYVQLSLDFFLGKSDKPPIKYTLKDCDDFSGMLNPIANDGGSNINISLVNKGEITLNFADTSSTEANAMQNKINKYKEELKLPESNSFNKEVLYWRQTQFGKKSKSSGDKAVIEKISSNPLRVIFATDDLKEEMTTYNEKLDKDWQDLAYVVDVEVGTIQDIPKYYRIIKLYTDETFDPED
;
A
#
# COMPACT_ATOMS: atom_id res chain seq x y z
N MET A 1 -14.39 21.79 16.72
CA MET A 1 -13.17 21.43 17.48
C MET A 1 -12.47 22.72 17.81
N ASN A 2 -12.24 23.02 19.09
CA ASN A 2 -11.45 24.19 19.47
C ASN A 2 -9.95 23.87 19.30
N HIS A 3 -9.09 24.87 19.10
CA HIS A 3 -7.67 24.64 18.83
C HIS A 3 -6.93 23.91 19.97
N ALA A 4 -7.35 24.06 21.23
CA ALA A 4 -6.73 23.39 22.36
C ALA A 4 -7.05 21.88 22.40
N GLU A 5 -8.28 21.49 22.02
CA GLU A 5 -8.68 20.07 21.88
C GLU A 5 -7.82 19.36 20.83
N ALA A 6 -7.62 20.01 19.67
CA ALA A 6 -6.81 19.45 18.59
C ALA A 6 -5.36 19.19 18.99
N ILE A 7 -4.75 20.11 19.75
CA ILE A 7 -3.37 19.96 20.24
C ILE A 7 -3.29 18.81 21.26
N LEU A 8 -4.30 18.67 22.12
CA LEU A 8 -4.35 17.58 23.09
C LEU A 8 -4.50 16.21 22.42
N GLU A 9 -5.38 16.11 21.41
CA GLU A 9 -5.55 14.90 20.61
C GLU A 9 -4.27 14.53 19.86
N PHE A 10 -3.61 15.52 19.24
CA PHE A 10 -2.34 15.31 18.56
C PHE A 10 -1.26 14.78 19.52
N GLY A 11 -1.12 15.39 20.70
CA GLY A 11 -0.15 14.92 21.69
C GLY A 11 -0.43 13.48 22.12
N LYS A 12 -1.70 13.13 22.40
CA LYS A 12 -2.10 11.76 22.74
C LYS A 12 -1.75 10.78 21.63
N TYR A 13 -1.99 11.16 20.38
CA TYR A 13 -1.60 10.38 19.22
C TYR A 13 -0.09 10.09 19.19
N VAL A 14 0.74 11.11 19.39
CA VAL A 14 2.21 10.96 19.45
C VAL A 14 2.61 10.01 20.58
N GLN A 15 2.07 10.20 21.79
CA GLN A 15 2.37 9.33 22.94
C GLN A 15 2.02 7.87 22.67
N LEU A 16 0.78 7.60 22.23
CA LEU A 16 0.33 6.24 21.93
C LEU A 16 1.16 5.58 20.82
N SER A 17 1.63 6.39 19.87
CA SER A 17 2.49 5.92 18.79
C SER A 17 3.88 5.54 19.29
N LEU A 18 4.50 6.37 20.13
CA LEU A 18 5.79 6.07 20.77
C LEU A 18 5.67 4.85 21.69
N ASP A 19 4.62 4.75 22.50
CA ASP A 19 4.36 3.59 23.35
C ASP A 19 4.20 2.31 22.53
N PHE A 20 3.49 2.36 21.40
CA PHE A 20 3.42 1.24 20.47
C PHE A 20 4.80 0.87 19.90
N PHE A 21 5.56 1.82 19.37
CA PHE A 21 6.89 1.54 18.79
C PHE A 21 7.90 1.08 19.84
N LEU A 22 7.70 1.43 21.11
CA LEU A 22 8.52 0.96 22.21
C LEU A 22 8.08 -0.42 22.74
N GLY A 23 6.92 -0.92 22.29
CA GLY A 23 6.39 -2.22 22.69
C GLY A 23 5.58 -2.21 23.99
N LYS A 24 5.17 -1.03 24.47
CA LYS A 24 4.24 -0.89 25.61
C LYS A 24 2.78 -1.15 25.21
N SER A 25 2.49 -1.19 23.91
CA SER A 25 1.20 -1.60 23.34
C SER A 25 1.40 -2.60 22.19
N ASP A 26 0.50 -3.57 22.11
CA ASP A 26 0.45 -4.56 21.02
C ASP A 26 -0.23 -4.02 19.76
N LYS A 27 -1.08 -2.99 19.89
CA LYS A 27 -1.86 -2.44 18.79
C LYS A 27 -1.47 -0.99 18.51
N PRO A 28 -1.27 -0.61 17.23
CA PRO A 28 -1.04 0.77 16.90
C PRO A 28 -2.34 1.57 17.03
N PRO A 29 -2.29 2.86 17.41
CA PRO A 29 -3.46 3.74 17.48
C PRO A 29 -4.12 3.96 16.11
N ILE A 30 -3.36 3.85 15.01
CA ILE A 30 -3.83 3.93 13.62
C ILE A 30 -3.06 2.96 12.73
N LYS A 31 -3.51 2.73 11.49
CA LYS A 31 -2.68 2.13 10.43
C LYS A 31 -1.69 3.21 9.94
N TYR A 32 -0.39 2.99 10.12
CA TYR A 32 0.62 3.95 9.68
C TYR A 32 0.97 3.80 8.20
N THR A 33 1.25 4.92 7.55
CA THR A 33 1.85 4.97 6.21
C THR A 33 3.38 4.94 6.31
N LEU A 34 4.07 4.79 5.16
CA LEU A 34 5.53 4.87 5.10
C LEU A 34 6.01 6.27 5.53
N LYS A 35 5.24 7.30 5.18
CA LYS A 35 5.52 8.68 5.56
C LYS A 35 5.40 8.86 7.07
N ASP A 36 4.36 8.32 7.71
CA ASP A 36 4.23 8.41 9.17
C ASP A 36 5.44 7.75 9.85
N CYS A 37 5.86 6.58 9.37
CA CYS A 37 7.06 5.91 9.86
C CYS A 37 8.33 6.77 9.66
N ASP A 38 8.48 7.44 8.52
CA ASP A 38 9.60 8.35 8.26
C ASP A 38 9.56 9.58 9.18
N ASP A 39 8.38 10.14 9.45
CA ASP A 39 8.20 11.28 10.35
C ASP A 39 8.59 10.89 11.80
N PHE A 40 8.11 9.73 12.30
CA PHE A 40 8.52 9.22 13.62
C PHE A 40 10.01 8.87 13.68
N SER A 41 10.56 8.28 12.62
CA SER A 41 11.99 7.97 12.56
C SER A 41 12.86 9.23 12.56
N GLY A 42 12.42 10.27 11.85
CA GLY A 42 13.07 11.59 11.83
C GLY A 42 13.03 12.26 13.20
N MET A 43 11.91 12.16 13.91
CA MET A 43 11.76 12.66 15.27
C MET A 43 12.71 11.96 16.27
N LEU A 44 12.89 10.65 16.14
CA LEU A 44 13.71 9.84 17.05
C LEU A 44 15.21 9.85 16.71
N ASN A 45 15.57 10.14 15.46
CA ASN A 45 16.95 10.08 14.96
C ASN A 45 17.95 10.88 15.80
N PRO A 46 17.69 12.14 16.19
CA PRO A 46 18.63 12.91 17.02
C PRO A 46 18.92 12.24 18.37
N ILE A 47 17.89 11.65 18.99
CA ILE A 47 17.96 11.03 20.32
C ILE A 47 18.67 9.67 20.25
N ALA A 48 18.37 8.89 19.21
CA ALA A 48 18.98 7.57 19.02
C ALA A 48 20.50 7.64 18.76
N ASN A 49 20.96 8.71 18.14
CA ASN A 49 22.37 8.89 17.75
C ASN A 49 23.23 9.61 18.81
N ASP A 50 22.62 10.15 19.87
CA ASP A 50 23.34 10.76 20.99
C ASP A 50 23.03 10.00 22.29
N GLY A 51 24.02 9.24 22.77
CA GLY A 51 23.87 8.36 23.93
C GLY A 51 23.41 9.07 25.21
N GLY A 52 23.72 10.37 25.36
CA GLY A 52 23.31 11.18 26.51
C GLY A 52 21.99 11.93 26.33
N SER A 53 21.38 11.86 25.15
CA SER A 53 20.18 12.62 24.83
C SER A 53 18.91 12.01 25.43
N ASN A 54 17.99 12.90 25.80
CA ASN A 54 16.60 12.61 26.06
C ASN A 54 15.72 13.58 25.30
N ILE A 55 14.47 13.18 25.06
CA ILE A 55 13.43 14.11 24.63
C ILE A 55 12.32 14.13 25.68
N ASN A 56 11.95 15.34 26.11
CA ASN A 56 10.75 15.57 26.90
C ASN A 56 9.73 16.40 26.10
N ILE A 57 8.53 15.87 25.92
CA ILE A 57 7.43 16.62 25.28
C ILE A 57 6.26 16.66 26.24
N SER A 58 5.85 17.87 26.62
CA SER A 58 4.75 18.10 27.54
C SER A 58 3.78 19.13 26.99
N LEU A 59 2.47 18.94 27.22
CA LEU A 59 1.44 19.94 26.96
C LEU A 59 1.14 20.65 28.26
N VAL A 60 1.31 21.97 28.25
CA VAL A 60 1.12 22.82 29.41
C VAL A 60 -0.09 23.71 29.17
N ASN A 61 -1.07 23.64 30.07
CA ASN A 61 -2.24 24.51 30.05
C ASN A 61 -2.24 25.35 31.34
N LYS A 62 -2.19 26.68 31.19
CA LYS A 62 -2.17 27.64 32.32
C LYS A 62 -1.11 27.34 33.40
N GLY A 63 0.04 26.81 33.00
CA GLY A 63 1.15 26.49 33.91
C GLY A 63 1.13 25.08 34.49
N GLU A 64 0.09 24.28 34.22
CA GLU A 64 0.03 22.87 34.61
C GLU A 64 0.35 21.95 33.44
N ILE A 65 1.26 20.99 33.64
CA ILE A 65 1.51 19.91 32.69
C ILE A 65 0.23 19.06 32.65
N THR A 66 -0.49 19.17 31.54
CA THR A 66 -1.73 18.42 31.30
C THR A 66 -1.42 17.02 30.78
N LEU A 67 -0.29 16.82 30.09
CA LEU A 67 0.17 15.51 29.62
C LEU A 67 1.67 15.55 29.27
N ASN A 68 2.44 14.55 29.72
CA ASN A 68 3.83 14.32 29.30
C ASN A 68 3.83 13.14 28.33
N PHE A 69 4.15 13.38 27.07
CA PHE A 69 3.95 12.45 25.95
C PHE A 69 5.19 11.66 25.57
N ALA A 70 6.36 12.15 25.95
CA ALA A 70 7.63 11.49 25.69
C ALA A 70 8.59 11.84 26.82
N ASP A 71 9.11 10.81 27.48
CA ASP A 71 10.39 10.84 28.18
C ASP A 71 11.14 9.64 27.59
N THR A 72 12.01 9.92 26.62
CA THR A 72 12.61 8.87 25.79
C THR A 72 14.11 9.04 25.82
N SER A 73 14.77 8.02 26.34
CA SER A 73 16.23 7.86 26.31
C SER A 73 16.74 7.44 24.92
N SER A 74 18.03 7.62 24.69
CA SER A 74 18.73 7.09 23.52
C SER A 74 18.53 5.59 23.31
N THR A 75 18.49 4.80 24.38
CA THR A 75 18.22 3.35 24.33
C THR A 75 16.80 3.05 23.82
N GLU A 76 15.80 3.75 24.35
CA GLU A 76 14.40 3.57 23.93
C GLU A 76 14.18 4.07 22.50
N ALA A 77 14.80 5.19 22.13
CA ALA A 77 14.79 5.70 20.77
C ALA A 77 15.37 4.68 19.78
N ASN A 78 16.50 4.05 20.11
CA ASN A 78 17.06 2.97 19.28
C ASN A 78 16.12 1.77 19.15
N ALA A 79 15.48 1.34 20.25
CA ALA A 79 14.50 0.26 20.22
C ALA A 79 13.30 0.60 19.31
N MET A 80 12.77 1.81 19.42
CA MET A 80 11.68 2.30 18.58
C MET A 80 12.09 2.35 17.10
N GLN A 81 13.29 2.84 16.78
CA GLN A 81 13.80 2.85 15.39
C GLN A 81 13.84 1.45 14.78
N ASN A 82 14.24 0.44 15.53
CA ASN A 82 14.23 -0.94 15.06
C ASN A 82 12.80 -1.45 14.78
N LYS A 83 11.84 -1.15 15.67
CA LYS A 83 10.44 -1.54 15.46
C LYS A 83 9.81 -0.78 14.28
N ILE A 84 10.11 0.50 14.12
CA ILE A 84 9.67 1.32 12.96
C ILE A 84 10.21 0.71 11.67
N ASN A 85 11.50 0.39 11.60
CA ASN A 85 12.09 -0.22 10.40
C ASN A 85 11.43 -1.56 10.06
N LYS A 86 11.17 -2.41 11.07
CA LYS A 86 10.42 -3.65 10.86
C LYS A 86 9.02 -3.40 10.32
N TYR A 87 8.28 -2.45 10.91
CA TYR A 87 6.94 -2.07 10.46
C TYR A 87 6.97 -1.54 9.01
N LYS A 88 7.99 -0.75 8.63
CA LYS A 88 8.18 -0.27 7.25
C LYS A 88 8.38 -1.41 6.26
N GLU A 89 9.13 -2.45 6.63
CA GLU A 89 9.29 -3.63 5.77
C GLU A 89 7.98 -4.41 5.64
N GLU A 90 7.20 -4.54 6.72
CA GLU A 90 5.87 -5.15 6.69
C GLU A 90 4.91 -4.37 5.76
N LEU A 91 4.92 -3.03 5.81
CA LEU A 91 4.11 -2.17 4.92
C LEU A 91 4.47 -2.30 3.43
N LYS A 92 5.69 -2.74 3.10
CA LYS A 92 6.15 -2.96 1.72
C LYS A 92 5.75 -4.34 1.19
N LEU A 93 5.32 -5.25 2.06
CA LEU A 93 4.89 -6.57 1.63
C LEU A 93 3.60 -6.45 0.79
N PRO A 94 3.51 -7.17 -0.34
CA PRO A 94 2.31 -7.15 -1.14
C PRO A 94 1.12 -7.75 -0.37
N GLU A 95 0.03 -7.01 -0.23
CA GLU A 95 -1.27 -7.57 0.17
C GLU A 95 -2.05 -7.92 -1.09
N SER A 96 -2.64 -9.13 -1.13
CA SER A 96 -3.46 -9.59 -2.26
C SER A 96 -4.94 -9.49 -1.90
N ASN A 97 -5.71 -8.77 -2.72
CA ASN A 97 -7.17 -8.71 -2.63
C ASN A 97 -7.78 -9.34 -3.88
N SER A 98 -8.74 -10.24 -3.70
CA SER A 98 -9.44 -10.89 -4.82
C SER A 98 -10.70 -10.12 -5.21
N PHE A 99 -10.88 -9.92 -6.50
CA PHE A 99 -12.08 -9.32 -7.10
C PHE A 99 -12.61 -10.27 -8.16
N ASN A 100 -13.93 -10.41 -8.23
CA ASN A 100 -14.58 -11.35 -9.13
C ASN A 100 -15.37 -10.62 -10.21
N LYS A 101 -15.35 -11.15 -11.43
CA LYS A 101 -16.07 -10.62 -12.60
C LYS A 101 -15.83 -9.12 -12.85
N GLU A 102 -14.58 -8.73 -12.86
CA GLU A 102 -14.19 -7.35 -13.17
C GLU A 102 -13.87 -7.20 -14.66
N VAL A 103 -14.20 -6.03 -15.21
CA VAL A 103 -13.92 -5.70 -16.62
C VAL A 103 -12.47 -5.23 -16.74
N LEU A 104 -11.69 -5.97 -17.53
CA LEU A 104 -10.29 -5.70 -17.84
C LEU A 104 -10.15 -5.41 -19.33
N TYR A 105 -9.43 -4.33 -19.66
CA TYR A 105 -9.08 -4.01 -21.04
C TYR A 105 -7.60 -3.64 -21.17
N TRP A 106 -7.01 -3.97 -22.31
CA TRP A 106 -5.58 -3.78 -22.56
C TRP A 106 -5.25 -2.30 -22.85
N ARG A 107 -4.09 -1.82 -22.35
CA ARG A 107 -3.59 -0.46 -22.64
C ARG A 107 -2.21 -0.44 -23.27
N GLN A 108 -1.35 -1.40 -22.92
CA GLN A 108 -0.04 -1.54 -23.54
C GLN A 108 0.35 -3.01 -23.60
N THR A 109 0.66 -3.45 -24.81
CA THR A 109 1.00 -4.82 -25.16
C THR A 109 2.36 -4.77 -25.89
N GLN A 110 3.42 -5.34 -25.29
CA GLN A 110 4.74 -5.40 -25.93
C GLN A 110 5.16 -6.86 -26.13
N PHE A 111 4.54 -7.50 -27.10
CA PHE A 111 4.84 -8.89 -27.48
C PHE A 111 6.01 -8.95 -28.46
N GLY A 112 7.21 -8.60 -28.00
CA GLY A 112 8.46 -8.82 -28.72
C GLY A 112 9.25 -9.97 -28.08
N LYS A 113 9.72 -10.95 -28.88
CA LYS A 113 10.56 -12.12 -28.46
C LYS A 113 11.90 -11.77 -27.76
N LYS A 114 12.12 -10.50 -27.36
CA LYS A 114 13.37 -9.99 -26.74
C LYS A 114 13.17 -8.97 -25.61
N SER A 115 12.01 -8.88 -24.95
CA SER A 115 11.90 -7.98 -23.77
C SER A 115 11.83 -8.78 -22.46
N LYS A 116 12.88 -8.68 -21.65
CA LYS A 116 12.95 -9.22 -20.28
C LYS A 116 12.39 -8.25 -19.22
N SER A 117 11.74 -7.13 -19.59
CA SER A 117 11.35 -6.12 -18.58
C SER A 117 10.22 -5.12 -18.89
N SER A 118 9.37 -5.33 -19.90
CA SER A 118 8.19 -4.48 -20.12
C SER A 118 6.93 -5.34 -20.28
N GLY A 119 6.35 -5.75 -19.15
CA GLY A 119 5.21 -6.66 -19.12
C GLY A 119 3.90 -6.03 -19.61
N ASP A 120 2.97 -6.89 -20.02
CA ASP A 120 1.62 -6.55 -20.47
C ASP A 120 0.91 -5.69 -19.42
N LYS A 121 0.23 -4.62 -19.86
CA LYS A 121 -0.52 -3.73 -18.97
C LYS A 121 -1.98 -3.65 -19.36
N ALA A 122 -2.82 -3.76 -18.35
CA ALA A 122 -4.26 -3.63 -18.47
C ALA A 122 -4.82 -2.65 -17.44
N VAL A 123 -6.07 -2.26 -17.64
CA VAL A 123 -6.83 -1.40 -16.75
C VAL A 123 -8.08 -2.15 -16.31
N ILE A 124 -8.41 -2.01 -15.04
CA ILE A 124 -9.70 -2.35 -14.45
C ILE A 124 -10.15 -1.09 -13.74
N GLU A 125 -11.07 -0.32 -14.35
CA GLU A 125 -11.37 1.04 -13.88
C GLU A 125 -11.86 1.10 -12.43
N LYS A 126 -12.62 0.08 -12.01
CA LYS A 126 -13.12 -0.05 -10.63
C LYS A 126 -12.00 -0.14 -9.60
N ILE A 127 -10.81 -0.61 -9.99
CA ILE A 127 -9.68 -0.86 -9.10
C ILE A 127 -8.63 0.25 -9.23
N SER A 128 -8.23 0.59 -10.46
CA SER A 128 -7.24 1.63 -10.73
C SER A 128 -7.42 2.15 -12.16
N SER A 129 -7.49 3.47 -12.29
CA SER A 129 -7.45 4.16 -13.58
C SER A 129 -6.07 4.08 -14.27
N ASN A 130 -5.02 3.78 -13.52
CA ASN A 130 -3.67 3.62 -14.06
C ASN A 130 -3.46 2.20 -14.63
N PRO A 131 -2.82 2.06 -15.81
CA PRO A 131 -2.46 0.76 -16.35
C PRO A 131 -1.47 0.01 -15.44
N LEU A 132 -1.86 -1.19 -15.01
CA LEU A 132 -1.05 -2.04 -14.13
C LEU A 132 -0.52 -3.26 -14.88
N ARG A 133 0.62 -3.78 -14.41
CA ARG A 133 1.20 -5.01 -14.95
C ARG A 133 0.23 -6.18 -14.76
N VAL A 134 0.09 -7.00 -15.78
CA VAL A 134 -0.67 -8.25 -15.73
C VAL A 134 0.27 -9.45 -15.53
N ILE A 135 -0.18 -10.38 -14.70
CA ILE A 135 0.41 -11.69 -14.46
C ILE A 135 -0.71 -12.71 -14.65
N PHE A 136 -0.43 -13.84 -15.27
CA PHE A 136 -1.41 -14.90 -15.46
C PHE A 136 -1.18 -16.01 -14.45
N ALA A 137 -2.27 -16.59 -13.93
CA ALA A 137 -2.18 -17.76 -13.07
C ALA A 137 -1.68 -19.01 -13.82
N THR A 138 -1.99 -19.11 -15.11
CA THR A 138 -1.58 -20.20 -16.02
C THR A 138 -1.21 -19.64 -17.39
N ASP A 139 -0.41 -20.39 -18.15
CA ASP A 139 -0.07 -20.01 -19.53
C ASP A 139 -1.28 -20.14 -20.47
N ASP A 140 -2.21 -21.07 -20.22
CA ASP A 140 -3.44 -21.25 -21.00
C ASP A 140 -4.32 -19.98 -20.97
N LEU A 141 -4.48 -19.35 -19.79
CA LEU A 141 -5.21 -18.08 -19.67
C LEU A 141 -4.55 -16.97 -20.48
N LYS A 142 -3.23 -16.97 -20.55
CA LYS A 142 -2.49 -16.01 -21.36
C LYS A 142 -2.78 -16.23 -22.83
N GLU A 143 -2.69 -17.47 -23.31
CA GLU A 143 -2.96 -17.80 -24.71
C GLU A 143 -4.39 -17.42 -25.11
N GLU A 144 -5.37 -17.76 -24.27
CA GLU A 144 -6.78 -17.42 -24.52
C GLU A 144 -7.04 -15.91 -24.58
N MET A 145 -6.40 -15.12 -23.71
CA MET A 145 -6.56 -13.66 -23.67
C MET A 145 -5.66 -12.90 -24.66
N THR A 146 -4.79 -13.58 -25.40
CA THR A 146 -3.83 -12.95 -26.34
C THR A 146 -3.90 -13.51 -27.76
N THR A 147 -5.01 -14.18 -28.08
CA THR A 147 -5.28 -14.76 -29.41
C THR A 147 -6.54 -14.15 -30.00
N TYR A 148 -6.61 -14.07 -31.33
CA TYR A 148 -7.78 -13.61 -32.08
C TYR A 148 -9.07 -14.27 -31.59
N ASN A 149 -10.14 -13.48 -31.41
CA ASN A 149 -11.43 -14.00 -30.97
C ASN A 149 -12.33 -14.25 -32.18
N GLU A 150 -12.46 -15.51 -32.58
CA GLU A 150 -13.30 -15.91 -33.71
C GLU A 150 -14.79 -15.61 -33.52
N LYS A 151 -15.30 -15.61 -32.27
CA LYS A 151 -16.72 -15.37 -32.01
C LYS A 151 -17.11 -13.90 -32.24
N LEU A 152 -16.21 -12.98 -31.94
CA LEU A 152 -16.42 -11.53 -32.05
C LEU A 152 -15.81 -10.93 -33.32
N ASP A 153 -15.06 -11.72 -34.09
CA ASP A 153 -14.35 -11.28 -35.30
C ASP A 153 -13.44 -10.07 -35.04
N LYS A 154 -12.71 -10.09 -33.90
CA LYS A 154 -11.88 -8.99 -33.40
C LYS A 154 -10.54 -9.47 -32.87
N ASP A 155 -9.54 -8.60 -33.01
CA ASP A 155 -8.26 -8.77 -32.34
C ASP A 155 -8.44 -8.62 -30.82
N TRP A 156 -7.73 -9.46 -30.06
CA TRP A 156 -7.80 -9.52 -28.60
C TRP A 156 -7.46 -8.20 -27.89
N GLN A 157 -6.74 -7.29 -28.56
CA GLN A 157 -6.37 -5.99 -28.00
C GLN A 157 -7.55 -5.03 -27.93
N ASP A 158 -8.56 -5.24 -28.77
CA ASP A 158 -9.73 -4.37 -28.90
C ASP A 158 -10.89 -4.83 -28.01
N LEU A 159 -10.73 -5.95 -27.28
CA LEU A 159 -11.77 -6.56 -26.46
C LEU A 159 -11.71 -6.13 -25.00
N ALA A 160 -12.87 -6.15 -24.36
CA ALA A 160 -13.04 -6.06 -22.92
C ALA A 160 -13.31 -7.45 -22.34
N TYR A 161 -12.49 -7.86 -21.39
CA TYR A 161 -12.53 -9.18 -20.78
C TYR A 161 -13.17 -9.13 -19.40
N VAL A 162 -14.02 -10.10 -19.08
CA VAL A 162 -14.53 -10.30 -17.73
C VAL A 162 -13.66 -11.34 -17.02
N VAL A 163 -13.03 -10.94 -15.91
CA VAL A 163 -12.02 -11.76 -15.22
C VAL A 163 -12.23 -11.82 -13.71
N ASP A 164 -11.78 -12.91 -13.09
CA ASP A 164 -11.43 -12.89 -11.67
C ASP A 164 -9.95 -12.53 -11.53
N VAL A 165 -9.66 -11.61 -10.62
CA VAL A 165 -8.32 -11.03 -10.46
C VAL A 165 -7.92 -10.96 -8.99
N GLU A 166 -6.67 -11.30 -8.72
CA GLU A 166 -5.98 -10.94 -7.49
C GLU A 166 -5.16 -9.66 -7.72
N VAL A 167 -5.41 -8.63 -6.91
CA VAL A 167 -4.71 -7.35 -6.99
C VAL A 167 -3.62 -7.34 -5.94
N GLY A 168 -2.37 -7.33 -6.39
CA GLY A 168 -1.25 -7.07 -5.51
C GLY A 168 -1.15 -5.58 -5.20
N THR A 169 -1.24 -5.23 -3.93
CA THR A 169 -1.15 -3.86 -3.44
C THR A 169 0.08 -3.68 -2.57
N ILE A 170 0.66 -2.48 -2.58
CA ILE A 170 1.65 -2.06 -1.58
C ILE A 170 1.08 -0.81 -0.94
N GLN A 171 0.82 -0.85 0.37
CA GLN A 171 0.15 0.23 1.10
C GLN A 171 -1.20 0.61 0.48
N ASP A 172 -2.04 -0.39 0.20
CA ASP A 172 -3.34 -0.20 -0.45
C ASP A 172 -3.27 0.40 -1.87
N ILE A 173 -2.07 0.63 -2.42
CA ILE A 173 -1.87 1.10 -3.80
C ILE A 173 -1.70 -0.11 -4.72
N PRO A 174 -2.62 -0.33 -5.68
CA PRO A 174 -2.50 -1.41 -6.66
C PRO A 174 -1.20 -1.33 -7.47
N LYS A 175 -0.54 -2.48 -7.65
CA LYS A 175 0.74 -2.61 -8.39
C LYS A 175 0.64 -3.57 -9.58
N TYR A 176 -0.15 -4.63 -9.45
CA TYR A 176 -0.35 -5.59 -10.53
C TYR A 176 -1.71 -6.29 -10.41
N TYR A 177 -2.15 -6.84 -11.54
CA TYR A 177 -3.27 -7.76 -11.65
C TYR A 177 -2.73 -9.17 -11.88
N ARG A 178 -3.15 -10.13 -11.07
CA ARG A 178 -2.95 -11.55 -11.31
C ARG A 178 -4.29 -12.14 -11.76
N ILE A 179 -4.40 -12.47 -13.04
CA ILE A 179 -5.62 -13.04 -13.62
C ILE A 179 -5.72 -14.50 -13.19
N ILE A 180 -6.81 -14.81 -12.49
CA ILE A 180 -7.09 -16.14 -11.94
C ILE A 180 -8.04 -16.90 -12.86
N LYS A 181 -8.97 -16.20 -13.50
CA LYS A 181 -10.00 -16.80 -14.35
C LYS A 181 -10.47 -15.82 -15.42
N LEU A 182 -10.78 -16.35 -16.59
CA LEU A 182 -11.45 -15.64 -17.68
C LEU A 182 -12.89 -16.16 -17.84
N TYR A 183 -13.82 -15.26 -18.11
CA TYR A 183 -15.20 -15.57 -18.47
C TYR A 183 -15.41 -15.29 -19.97
N THR A 184 -15.02 -16.25 -20.81
CA THR A 184 -14.94 -16.09 -22.27
C THR A 184 -16.28 -15.75 -22.91
N ASP A 185 -17.38 -16.30 -22.39
CA ASP A 185 -18.74 -16.01 -22.88
C ASP A 185 -19.29 -14.64 -22.40
N GLU A 186 -18.61 -14.00 -21.44
CA GLU A 186 -18.92 -12.65 -20.95
C GLU A 186 -17.96 -11.60 -21.52
N THR A 187 -16.96 -11.99 -22.32
CA THR A 187 -16.07 -11.08 -23.08
C THR A 187 -16.86 -10.39 -24.19
N PHE A 188 -16.62 -9.09 -24.40
CA PHE A 188 -17.38 -8.27 -25.34
C PHE A 188 -16.51 -7.22 -26.04
N ASP A 189 -17.01 -6.67 -27.15
CA ASP A 189 -16.45 -5.49 -27.80
C ASP A 189 -16.96 -4.24 -27.06
N PRO A 190 -16.08 -3.41 -26.48
CA PRO A 190 -16.49 -2.20 -25.77
C PRO A 190 -17.02 -1.08 -26.69
N GLU A 191 -16.88 -1.20 -28.01
CA GLU A 191 -17.38 -0.22 -28.99
C GLU A 191 -18.77 -0.57 -29.58
N ASP A 192 -19.29 -1.77 -29.32
CA ASP A 192 -20.65 -2.20 -29.69
C ASP A 192 -21.73 -1.61 -28.74
#